data_AF-A0AA96ZW89-F1
#
_entry.id   AF-A0AA96ZW89-F1
#
_cell.length_a   1.000
_cell.length_b   1.000
_cell.length_c   1.000
_cell.angle_alpha   90.00
_cell.angle_beta   90.00
_cell.angle_gamma   90.00
#
_symmetry.space_group_name_H-M   'P 1'
#
loop_
_entity.id
_entity.type
_entity.pdbx_description
1 polymer ?
#
loop_
_entity_poly.entity_id
_entity_poly.type
_entity_poly.pdbx_seq_one_letter_code
_entity_poly.pdbx_strand_id
1 'polypeptide(L)'
;MDRPNLERLVKLNGVWLSRKDVLHGVSKYDVSRMNIRITTDCGEVITARNSRNSASARSLRNSKYKKVCKKCRLSEERIQRFVSKNFHENITFVEPAAKTSAPKKVGKKDTARPVPVPPAFTQSAAVQSATVPSAVPSAVPSATVPSTAAQSVTVPSAVQPAVQISNQTAKSALNQNAAVNASGNQNMESNSESKPSKKSFSPSQLSRLESLLVSDDEFDLEKTDMDFAKLESVLVARRKQELCDMYENSREHMLAKLERDISAFLISKGFTEIKSSILIPEEYIIRMGIDRDEELSKQIFRTDDNMCLRPMLAPVLYNYLARFDKILPDPVKIFEIGPCYRKESDGSSHLEEFTMVNFCQMGEGSTRENLVKLLDEFLTYLGIDYRIEGDECMVYGATVDVMHGDMELSSAVVGPVPMDIDWGVSKPWIGAGFGLERLLKARHKFKNIKRGSRSEFYYNGIYTKL
;
A
#
# COMPACT_ATOMS: atom_id res chain seq x y z
N MET A 1 -12.55 15.17 39.70
CA MET A 1 -11.87 15.79 38.53
C MET A 1 -10.92 14.79 37.92
N ASP A 2 -10.97 14.62 36.61
CA ASP A 2 -10.12 13.69 35.88
C ASP A 2 -8.64 14.17 35.88
N ARG A 3 -7.68 13.26 36.08
CA ARG A 3 -6.25 13.64 36.20
C ARG A 3 -5.72 14.06 34.81
N PRO A 4 -5.04 15.22 34.67
CA PRO A 4 -4.51 15.63 33.38
C PRO A 4 -3.41 14.66 32.88
N ASN A 5 -3.39 14.41 31.56
CA ASN A 5 -2.33 13.68 30.89
C ASN A 5 -1.04 14.52 30.84
N LEU A 6 0.05 13.92 30.36
CA LEU A 6 1.37 14.55 30.37
C LEU A 6 1.41 15.77 29.45
N GLU A 7 0.79 15.68 28.28
CA GLU A 7 0.62 16.79 27.35
C GLU A 7 -0.04 18.00 28.00
N ARG A 8 -1.20 17.83 28.64
CA ARG A 8 -1.90 18.94 29.29
C ARG A 8 -1.04 19.58 30.38
N LEU A 9 -0.27 18.78 31.11
CA LEU A 9 0.68 19.30 32.11
C LEU A 9 1.80 20.10 31.45
N VAL A 10 2.42 19.60 30.38
CA VAL A 10 3.47 20.32 29.65
C VAL A 10 2.94 21.62 29.07
N LYS A 11 1.74 21.61 28.48
CA LYS A 11 1.08 22.78 27.92
C LYS A 11 0.77 23.85 28.97
N LEU A 12 0.21 23.44 30.12
CA LEU A 12 -0.15 24.37 31.20
C LEU A 12 1.05 24.97 31.91
N ASN A 13 2.11 24.19 32.08
CA ASN A 13 3.27 24.61 32.86
C ASN A 13 4.37 25.25 32.00
N GLY A 14 4.42 24.94 30.70
CA GLY A 14 5.51 25.36 29.81
C GLY A 14 6.89 24.82 30.23
N VAL A 15 6.94 23.77 31.05
CA VAL A 15 8.17 23.19 31.60
C VAL A 15 8.12 21.66 31.58
N TRP A 16 9.30 21.05 31.57
CA TRP A 16 9.53 19.62 31.62
C TRP A 16 10.36 19.27 32.85
N LEU A 17 10.07 18.14 33.48
CA LEU A 17 10.86 17.61 34.58
C LEU A 17 11.57 16.32 34.15
N SER A 18 12.90 16.35 34.17
CA SER A 18 13.70 15.16 33.87
C SER A 18 13.62 14.12 34.98
N ARG A 19 14.07 12.88 34.70
CA ARG A 19 14.12 11.79 35.70
C ARG A 19 15.01 12.11 36.92
N LYS A 20 15.87 13.12 36.81
CA LYS A 20 16.74 13.60 37.90
C LYS A 20 16.14 14.79 38.67
N ASP A 21 14.84 15.03 38.50
CA ASP A 21 14.09 16.17 39.07
C ASP A 21 14.68 17.53 38.69
N VAL A 22 15.27 17.65 37.50
CA VAL A 22 15.75 18.92 36.95
C VAL A 22 14.63 19.56 36.15
N LEU A 23 14.35 20.84 36.39
CA LEU A 23 13.33 21.62 35.69
C LEU A 23 13.93 22.24 34.42
N HIS A 24 13.36 21.91 33.27
CA HIS A 24 13.72 22.43 31.96
C HIS A 24 12.57 23.28 31.42
N GLY A 25 12.90 24.37 30.73
CA GLY A 25 11.92 25.07 29.93
C GLY A 25 11.64 24.31 28.64
N VAL A 26 10.37 24.30 28.24
CA VAL A 26 9.93 23.71 26.97
C VAL A 26 9.86 24.80 25.92
N SER A 27 10.51 24.56 24.78
CA SER A 27 10.48 25.44 23.61
C SER A 27 9.39 25.01 22.63
N LYS A 28 9.34 23.71 22.34
CA LYS A 28 8.33 23.08 21.47
C LYS A 28 7.99 21.69 22.02
N TYR A 29 6.78 21.22 21.78
CA TYR A 29 6.44 19.81 21.92
C TYR A 29 5.59 19.33 20.75
N ASP A 30 5.75 18.07 20.39
CA ASP A 30 4.96 17.36 19.39
C ASP A 30 4.28 16.17 20.08
N VAL A 31 3.02 15.90 19.77
CA VAL A 31 2.23 14.86 20.44
C VAL A 31 1.79 13.84 19.42
N SER A 32 2.06 12.58 19.72
CA SER A 32 1.46 11.44 19.04
C SER A 32 0.37 10.85 19.92
N ARG A 33 -0.22 9.75 19.46
CA ARG A 33 -1.22 9.04 20.24
C ARG A 33 -0.66 8.56 21.58
N MET A 34 0.49 7.90 21.57
CA MET A 34 1.03 7.24 22.77
C MET A 34 2.10 8.07 23.47
N ASN A 35 2.74 9.00 22.79
CA ASN A 35 3.92 9.70 23.25
C ASN A 35 3.82 11.22 23.08
N ILE A 36 4.66 11.92 23.83
CA ILE A 36 4.94 13.34 23.66
C ILE A 36 6.46 13.47 23.46
N ARG A 37 6.86 14.16 22.41
CA ARG A 37 8.24 14.55 22.12
C ARG A 37 8.41 16.02 22.51
N ILE A 38 9.30 16.28 23.45
CA ILE A 38 9.50 17.59 24.05
C ILE A 38 10.89 18.09 23.65
N THR A 39 10.96 19.25 23.04
CA THR A 39 12.19 19.99 22.82
C THR A 39 12.31 21.03 23.93
N THR A 40 13.41 20.98 24.67
CA THR A 40 13.69 21.93 25.74
C THR A 40 14.42 23.16 25.21
N ASP A 41 14.40 24.26 25.97
CA ASP A 41 15.13 25.49 25.63
C ASP A 41 16.65 25.27 25.52
N CYS A 42 17.18 24.22 26.16
CA CYS A 42 18.59 23.87 26.05
C CYS A 42 18.91 22.91 24.89
N GLY A 43 17.95 22.64 24.00
CA GLY A 43 18.11 21.79 22.83
C GLY A 43 18.01 20.28 23.10
N GLU A 44 17.72 19.86 24.34
CA GLU A 44 17.51 18.43 24.64
C GLU A 44 16.12 18.01 24.13
N VAL A 45 16.07 16.91 23.38
CA VAL A 45 14.84 16.30 22.86
C VAL A 45 14.53 15.05 23.67
N ILE A 46 13.37 15.02 24.32
CA ILE A 46 12.92 13.91 25.16
C ILE A 46 11.61 13.35 24.62
N THR A 47 11.55 12.04 24.41
CA THR A 47 10.30 11.32 24.13
C THR A 47 9.82 10.61 25.39
N ALA A 48 8.56 10.84 25.79
CA ALA A 48 7.95 10.20 26.94
C ALA A 48 6.52 9.77 26.64
N ARG A 49 6.05 8.69 27.27
CA ARG A 49 4.66 8.23 27.12
C ARG A 49 3.69 9.31 27.62
N ASN A 50 2.67 9.65 26.83
CA ASN A 50 1.63 10.62 27.18
C ASN A 50 0.63 10.01 28.18
N SER A 51 1.13 9.67 29.37
CA SER A 51 0.38 8.97 30.41
C SER A 51 0.03 9.88 31.58
N ARG A 52 -1.19 9.72 32.11
CA ARG A 52 -1.64 10.33 33.37
C ARG A 52 -0.86 9.81 34.58
N ASN A 53 -0.29 8.61 34.50
CA ASN A 53 0.30 7.89 35.64
C ASN A 53 1.83 7.88 35.65
N SER A 54 2.49 8.53 34.68
CA SER A 54 3.95 8.56 34.62
C SER A 54 4.56 9.29 35.81
N ALA A 55 5.80 8.95 36.17
CA ALA A 55 6.54 9.66 37.22
C ALA A 55 6.65 11.16 36.91
N SER A 56 6.97 11.51 35.66
CA SER A 56 7.01 12.91 35.20
C SER A 56 5.65 13.60 35.36
N ALA A 57 4.54 12.94 35.01
CA ALA A 57 3.20 13.51 35.21
C ALA A 57 2.88 13.72 36.71
N ARG A 58 3.29 12.80 37.58
CA ARG A 58 3.15 12.97 39.04
C ARG A 58 3.97 14.14 39.56
N SER A 59 5.22 14.26 39.14
CA SER A 59 6.10 15.34 39.61
C SER A 59 5.64 16.71 39.12
N LEU A 60 5.17 16.81 37.87
CA LEU A 60 4.59 18.05 37.32
C LEU A 60 3.33 18.48 38.08
N ARG A 61 2.43 17.55 38.44
CA ARG A 61 1.23 17.87 39.25
C ARG A 61 1.55 18.34 40.67
N ASN A 62 2.62 17.79 41.23
CA ASN A 62 3.02 18.09 42.60
C ASN A 62 3.97 19.30 42.68
N SER A 63 4.33 19.90 41.54
CA SER A 63 5.29 21.00 41.45
C SER A 63 6.64 20.71 42.13
N LYS A 64 7.05 19.43 42.15
CA LYS A 64 8.28 19.00 42.85
C LYS A 64 9.46 18.99 41.89
N TYR A 65 10.48 19.81 42.17
CA TYR A 65 11.75 19.84 41.46
C TYR A 65 12.91 20.00 42.44
N LYS A 66 14.10 19.50 42.09
CA LYS A 66 15.33 19.62 42.91
C LYS A 66 16.17 20.83 42.51
N LYS A 67 16.28 21.08 41.20
CA LYS A 67 17.08 22.18 40.66
C LYS A 67 16.60 22.60 39.29
N VAL A 68 16.91 23.82 38.90
CA VAL A 68 16.60 24.38 37.58
C VAL A 68 17.77 24.09 36.61
N CYS A 69 17.46 23.76 35.36
CA CYS A 69 18.46 23.56 34.33
C CYS A 69 19.20 24.88 34.05
N LYS A 70 20.52 24.90 34.31
CA LYS A 70 21.37 26.07 34.08
C LYS A 70 21.44 26.49 32.60
N LYS A 71 21.31 25.54 31.68
CA LYS A 71 21.35 25.80 30.23
C LYS A 71 20.05 26.40 29.70
N CYS A 72 18.90 26.05 30.29
CA CYS A 72 17.61 26.57 29.85
C CYS A 72 17.40 28.06 30.20
N ARG A 73 18.14 28.60 31.18
CA ARG A 73 17.98 29.99 31.66
C ARG A 73 16.51 30.37 31.89
N LEU A 74 15.79 29.50 32.61
CA LEU A 74 14.39 29.71 32.94
C LEU A 74 14.20 31.03 33.69
N SER A 75 13.25 31.88 33.24
CA SER A 75 12.89 33.10 33.95
C SER A 75 12.22 32.78 35.29
N GLU A 76 12.39 33.66 36.28
CA GLU A 76 11.74 33.52 37.59
C GLU A 76 10.22 33.42 37.46
N GLU A 77 9.62 34.14 36.51
CA GLU A 77 8.19 34.05 36.19
C GLU A 77 7.75 32.65 35.74
N ARG A 78 8.56 31.92 34.95
CA ARG A 78 8.23 30.54 34.54
C ARG A 78 8.33 29.57 35.72
N ILE A 79 9.32 29.77 36.58
CA ILE A 79 9.49 28.95 37.80
C ILE A 79 8.32 29.21 38.77
N GLN A 80 7.96 30.48 38.97
CA GLN A 80 6.88 30.86 39.88
C GLN A 80 5.52 30.36 39.37
N ARG A 81 5.24 30.44 38.07
CA ARG A 81 4.03 29.83 37.47
C ARG A 81 3.92 28.33 37.77
N PHE A 82 5.03 27.59 37.66
CA PHE A 82 5.07 26.16 37.97
C PHE A 82 4.82 25.85 39.46
N VAL A 83 5.39 26.65 40.36
CA VAL A 83 5.29 26.44 41.82
C VAL A 83 3.94 26.88 42.37
N SER A 84 3.44 28.05 41.96
CA SER A 84 2.21 28.65 42.49
C SER A 84 0.93 27.98 42.00
N LYS A 85 1.02 27.09 40.99
CA LYS A 85 -0.13 26.41 40.36
C LYS A 85 -1.22 27.38 39.86
N ASN A 86 -0.85 28.62 39.57
CA ASN A 86 -1.74 29.65 39.04
C ASN A 86 -1.94 29.43 37.54
N PHE A 87 -2.87 28.54 37.18
CA PHE A 87 -3.18 28.22 35.79
C PHE A 87 -4.54 28.83 35.41
N HIS A 88 -4.53 30.08 34.95
CA HIS A 88 -5.75 30.72 34.45
C HIS A 88 -5.73 31.10 32.97
N GLU A 89 -4.65 30.86 32.23
CA GLU A 89 -4.59 31.24 30.80
C GLU A 89 -3.88 30.18 29.96
N ASN A 90 -4.39 29.96 28.75
CA ASN A 90 -3.74 29.13 27.74
C ASN A 90 -2.38 29.76 27.39
N ILE A 91 -1.28 29.07 27.69
CA ILE A 91 0.04 29.48 27.19
C ILE A 91 0.04 29.28 25.67
N THR A 92 0.01 30.38 24.91
CA THR A 92 0.24 30.37 23.47
C THR A 92 1.75 30.29 23.25
N PHE A 93 2.24 29.15 22.78
CA PHE A 93 3.61 29.03 22.32
C PHE A 93 3.70 29.79 20.99
N VAL A 94 4.60 30.76 20.89
CA VAL A 94 4.83 31.48 19.63
C VAL A 94 5.50 30.51 18.66
N GLU A 95 4.74 30.02 17.69
CA GLU A 95 5.33 29.39 16.51
C GLU A 95 6.22 30.42 15.81
N PRO A 96 7.48 30.11 15.45
CA PRO A 96 8.20 30.95 14.52
C PRO A 96 7.40 30.97 13.22
N ALA A 97 7.00 32.18 12.79
CA ALA A 97 6.15 32.40 11.65
C ALA A 97 6.58 31.51 10.47
N ALA A 98 5.70 30.58 10.08
CA ALA A 98 5.74 30.02 8.74
C ALA A 98 5.73 31.21 7.78
N LYS A 99 6.70 31.29 6.88
CA LYS A 99 6.68 32.26 5.79
C LYS A 99 5.48 31.93 4.92
N THR A 100 4.33 32.50 5.25
CA THR A 100 3.18 32.54 4.38
C THR A 100 3.56 33.41 3.19
N SER A 101 3.76 32.78 2.04
CA SER A 101 3.84 33.48 0.77
C SER A 101 2.55 34.28 0.61
N ALA A 102 2.68 35.61 0.50
CA ALA A 102 1.56 36.52 0.32
C ALA A 102 0.68 36.09 -0.87
N PRO A 103 -0.65 36.30 -0.80
CA PRO A 103 -1.53 36.05 -1.92
C PRO A 103 -1.17 36.99 -3.08
N LYS A 104 -0.68 36.44 -4.19
CA LYS A 104 -0.50 37.19 -5.43
C LYS A 104 -1.87 37.64 -5.93
N LYS A 105 -2.08 38.95 -5.94
CA LYS A 105 -3.20 39.61 -6.63
C LYS A 105 -3.22 39.18 -8.10
N VAL A 106 -4.39 38.72 -8.54
CA VAL A 106 -4.74 38.49 -9.94
C VAL A 106 -4.68 39.82 -10.69
N GLY A 107 -3.70 39.97 -11.57
CA GLY A 107 -3.62 41.02 -12.58
C GLY A 107 -4.25 40.55 -13.88
N LYS A 108 -5.07 41.41 -14.49
CA LYS A 108 -5.86 41.19 -15.70
C LYS A 108 -5.02 40.73 -16.92
N LYS A 109 -5.72 39.97 -17.78
CA LYS A 109 -5.48 39.69 -19.21
C LYS A 109 -4.68 40.79 -19.93
N ASP A 110 -3.65 40.37 -20.65
CA ASP A 110 -3.24 40.97 -21.93
C ASP A 110 -2.80 39.89 -22.92
N THR A 111 -3.09 40.17 -24.19
CA THR A 111 -3.17 39.27 -25.34
C THR A 111 -1.84 38.98 -26.04
N ALA A 112 -1.67 37.72 -26.46
CA ALA A 112 -0.93 37.17 -27.62
C ALA A 112 0.27 37.91 -28.26
N ARG A 113 1.43 37.22 -28.33
CA ARG A 113 2.17 36.93 -29.58
C ARG A 113 3.30 35.90 -29.35
N PRO A 114 3.68 35.06 -30.34
CA PRO A 114 4.67 33.99 -30.18
C PRO A 114 6.09 34.47 -30.55
N VAL A 115 7.10 33.91 -29.89
CA VAL A 115 8.53 34.19 -30.15
C VAL A 115 9.30 32.84 -30.19
N PRO A 116 10.35 32.72 -31.03
CA PRO A 116 10.58 31.54 -31.85
C PRO A 116 11.64 30.57 -31.30
N VAL A 117 11.59 29.37 -31.89
CA VAL A 117 12.57 28.28 -31.80
C VAL A 117 13.94 28.74 -32.33
N PRO A 118 15.06 28.48 -31.63
CA PRO A 118 16.39 28.67 -32.21
C PRO A 118 16.85 27.44 -33.01
N PRO A 119 17.68 27.64 -34.05
CA PRO A 119 17.92 26.63 -35.09
C PRO A 119 19.01 25.62 -34.74
N ALA A 120 18.91 24.46 -35.37
CA ALA A 120 19.98 23.49 -35.51
C ALA A 120 21.15 24.08 -36.32
N PHE A 121 22.37 23.84 -35.83
CA PHE A 121 23.59 23.98 -36.63
C PHE A 121 24.29 22.63 -36.72
N THR A 122 24.34 22.12 -37.94
CA THR A 122 25.31 21.15 -38.45
C THR A 122 26.59 21.90 -38.85
N GLN A 123 27.77 21.34 -38.55
CA GLN A 123 28.86 21.17 -39.53
C GLN A 123 29.99 20.28 -38.97
N SER A 124 30.52 19.49 -39.91
CA SER A 124 31.57 18.47 -39.80
C SER A 124 32.99 19.02 -39.73
N ALA A 125 33.92 18.22 -39.18
CA ALA A 125 35.25 17.87 -39.72
C ALA A 125 35.97 16.97 -38.68
N ALA A 126 36.14 15.67 -38.91
CA ALA A 126 37.31 15.03 -39.54
C ALA A 126 38.64 15.20 -38.77
N VAL A 127 39.21 14.10 -38.25
CA VAL A 127 40.56 13.55 -38.57
C VAL A 127 40.91 12.39 -37.60
N GLN A 128 40.96 11.17 -38.18
CA GLN A 128 41.96 10.07 -38.08
C GLN A 128 42.64 9.80 -36.71
N SER A 129 42.43 8.63 -36.10
CA SER A 129 43.11 7.33 -36.36
C SER A 129 44.60 7.29 -35.98
N ALA A 130 44.90 6.63 -34.86
CA ALA A 130 46.15 5.90 -34.66
C ALA A 130 45.85 4.61 -33.88
N THR A 131 46.41 3.53 -34.39
CA THR A 131 46.07 2.12 -34.14
C THR A 131 47.29 1.44 -33.49
N VAL A 132 47.10 0.20 -32.99
CA VAL A 132 48.08 -0.91 -32.84
C VAL A 132 48.72 -1.05 -31.42
N PRO A 133 48.98 -2.27 -30.87
CA PRO A 133 48.14 -3.49 -30.77
C PRO A 133 48.40 -4.37 -29.50
N SER A 134 47.75 -5.56 -29.46
CA SER A 134 48.25 -6.85 -28.93
C SER A 134 48.32 -7.06 -27.40
N ALA A 135 48.10 -8.24 -26.82
CA ALA A 135 47.77 -9.58 -27.29
C ALA A 135 47.30 -10.44 -26.09
N VAL A 136 46.62 -11.54 -26.43
CA VAL A 136 46.23 -12.68 -25.58
C VAL A 136 47.50 -13.44 -25.12
N PRO A 137 47.44 -14.19 -23.99
CA PRO A 137 47.47 -15.64 -24.16
C PRO A 137 46.49 -16.40 -23.27
N SER A 138 45.96 -17.48 -23.85
CA SER A 138 45.27 -18.61 -23.23
C SER A 138 46.22 -19.43 -22.35
N ALA A 139 45.73 -20.01 -21.25
CA ALA A 139 46.09 -21.36 -20.82
C ALA A 139 45.18 -21.87 -19.69
N VAL A 140 44.62 -23.05 -19.93
CA VAL A 140 43.97 -23.98 -19.00
C VAL A 140 45.04 -24.70 -18.16
N PRO A 141 44.71 -25.21 -16.97
CA PRO A 141 44.84 -26.67 -16.83
C PRO A 141 43.64 -27.35 -16.15
N SER A 142 43.43 -28.58 -16.59
CA SER A 142 42.38 -29.52 -16.19
C SER A 142 42.59 -30.14 -14.81
N ALA A 143 41.45 -30.55 -14.23
CA ALA A 143 41.19 -31.76 -13.45
C ALA A 143 41.97 -32.03 -12.16
N THR A 144 41.24 -32.17 -11.05
CA THR A 144 41.24 -33.41 -10.24
C THR A 144 39.95 -33.50 -9.40
N VAL A 145 39.26 -34.63 -9.52
CA VAL A 145 38.12 -35.08 -8.70
C VAL A 145 38.67 -35.80 -7.45
N PRO A 146 37.95 -35.80 -6.32
CA PRO A 146 37.69 -37.11 -5.72
C PRO A 146 36.21 -37.36 -5.43
N SER A 147 35.80 -38.53 -5.89
CA SER A 147 34.59 -39.27 -5.58
C SER A 147 34.65 -39.82 -4.15
N THR A 148 33.52 -39.75 -3.43
CA THR A 148 33.01 -40.69 -2.41
C THR A 148 31.85 -39.99 -1.69
N ALA A 149 30.67 -40.55 -1.43
CA ALA A 149 30.15 -41.89 -1.61
C ALA A 149 28.62 -41.78 -1.75
N ALA A 150 28.05 -42.61 -2.63
CA ALA A 150 26.64 -42.92 -2.64
C ALA A 150 26.32 -43.79 -1.42
N GLN A 151 25.27 -43.44 -0.67
CA GLN A 151 24.53 -44.41 0.13
C GLN A 151 23.07 -44.39 -0.31
N SER A 152 22.77 -45.45 -1.05
CA SER A 152 21.45 -46.03 -1.26
C SER A 152 20.76 -46.30 0.08
N VAL A 153 19.55 -45.81 0.25
CA VAL A 153 18.57 -46.47 1.13
C VAL A 153 17.29 -46.72 0.34
N THR A 154 17.00 -48.00 0.29
CA THR A 154 15.91 -48.74 -0.31
C THR A 154 14.53 -48.33 0.18
N VAL A 155 13.61 -48.24 -0.78
CA VAL A 155 12.15 -48.38 -0.60
C VAL A 155 11.82 -49.82 -0.17
N PRO A 156 10.82 -50.01 0.70
CA PRO A 156 9.96 -51.18 0.58
C PRO A 156 8.51 -50.77 0.28
N SER A 157 7.97 -51.47 -0.71
CA SER A 157 6.60 -51.39 -1.21
C SER A 157 5.65 -52.25 -0.37
N ALA A 158 4.39 -51.82 -0.36
CA ALA A 158 3.14 -52.59 -0.24
C ALA A 158 2.79 -53.26 1.10
N VAL A 159 1.67 -52.80 1.71
CA VAL A 159 0.54 -53.63 2.16
C VAL A 159 -0.76 -52.81 2.07
N GLN A 160 -1.74 -53.28 1.29
CA GLN A 160 -3.16 -52.87 1.36
C GLN A 160 -3.85 -53.56 2.57
N PRO A 161 -5.03 -53.09 3.01
CA PRO A 161 -6.22 -53.83 2.59
C PRO A 161 -7.46 -52.98 2.26
N ALA A 162 -8.34 -53.69 1.57
CA ALA A 162 -9.64 -53.39 1.01
C ALA A 162 -10.72 -52.77 1.94
N VAL A 163 -11.50 -51.88 1.32
CA VAL A 163 -12.98 -51.83 1.23
C VAL A 163 -13.81 -51.77 2.51
N GLN A 164 -14.59 -50.70 2.66
CA GLN A 164 -16.06 -50.81 2.79
C GLN A 164 -16.78 -49.51 2.43
N ILE A 165 -17.70 -49.65 1.47
CA ILE A 165 -18.70 -48.67 1.03
C ILE A 165 -19.93 -48.85 1.92
N SER A 166 -20.46 -47.77 2.48
CA SER A 166 -21.78 -47.77 3.11
C SER A 166 -22.69 -46.75 2.41
N ASN A 167 -23.59 -47.28 1.58
CA ASN A 167 -24.81 -46.62 1.14
C ASN A 167 -25.81 -46.55 2.30
N GLN A 168 -26.44 -45.38 2.52
CA GLN A 168 -27.72 -45.32 3.22
C GLN A 168 -28.72 -44.50 2.42
N THR A 169 -29.71 -45.22 1.90
CA THR A 169 -31.02 -44.75 1.42
C THR A 169 -32.07 -44.91 2.52
N ALA A 170 -32.93 -43.90 2.69
CA ALA A 170 -34.31 -44.02 3.20
C ALA A 170 -35.11 -42.83 2.63
N LYS A 171 -36.07 -43.02 1.68
CA LYS A 171 -37.50 -43.37 1.87
C LYS A 171 -38.20 -42.45 2.89
N SER A 172 -38.95 -41.41 2.47
CA SER A 172 -40.34 -41.36 1.96
C SER A 172 -41.43 -41.23 3.06
N ALA A 173 -42.22 -40.16 3.01
CA ALA A 173 -43.64 -40.06 3.45
C ALA A 173 -44.21 -38.73 2.90
N LEU A 174 -45.12 -38.70 1.93
CA LEU A 174 -46.60 -38.86 1.98
C LEU A 174 -47.38 -37.70 2.63
N ASN A 175 -48.09 -36.93 1.78
CA ASN A 175 -49.54 -36.56 1.82
C ASN A 175 -49.76 -35.38 0.85
N GLN A 176 -50.45 -35.51 -0.30
CA GLN A 176 -51.88 -35.74 -0.57
C GLN A 176 -52.85 -34.75 0.10
N ASN A 177 -53.44 -33.88 -0.74
CA ASN A 177 -54.85 -33.44 -0.82
C ASN A 177 -54.98 -32.69 -2.17
N ALA A 178 -55.57 -33.27 -3.24
CA ALA A 178 -57.01 -33.39 -3.57
C ALA A 178 -57.71 -32.02 -3.65
N ALA A 179 -57.85 -31.45 -4.86
CA ALA A 179 -59.08 -31.42 -5.71
C ALA A 179 -59.94 -30.16 -5.41
N VAL A 180 -60.71 -29.49 -6.28
CA VAL A 180 -61.43 -29.82 -7.52
C VAL A 180 -61.81 -28.50 -8.23
N ASN A 181 -62.15 -28.60 -9.53
CA ASN A 181 -63.06 -27.77 -10.34
C ASN A 181 -62.56 -26.44 -10.92
N ALA A 182 -62.99 -25.96 -12.09
CA ALA A 182 -63.50 -26.48 -13.35
C ALA A 182 -63.84 -25.23 -14.20
N SER A 183 -63.79 -25.38 -15.52
CA SER A 183 -64.54 -24.59 -16.53
C SER A 183 -63.97 -23.24 -17.03
N GLY A 184 -63.51 -23.29 -18.28
CA GLY A 184 -64.06 -22.49 -19.39
C GLY A 184 -63.61 -21.05 -19.56
N ASN A 185 -62.82 -20.76 -20.61
CA ASN A 185 -63.36 -20.10 -21.81
C ASN A 185 -62.34 -20.06 -22.95
N GLN A 186 -62.83 -20.28 -24.17
CA GLN A 186 -62.15 -19.98 -25.43
C GLN A 186 -62.10 -18.46 -25.62
N ASN A 187 -61.01 -17.91 -26.20
CA ASN A 187 -61.14 -16.97 -27.31
C ASN A 187 -59.80 -16.55 -27.95
N MET A 188 -59.88 -16.53 -29.28
CA MET A 188 -59.23 -15.64 -30.25
C MET A 188 -57.70 -15.68 -30.41
N GLU A 189 -57.32 -16.40 -31.47
CA GLU A 189 -56.23 -16.04 -32.37
C GLU A 189 -56.28 -14.54 -32.70
N SER A 190 -55.20 -13.84 -32.37
CA SER A 190 -54.81 -12.61 -33.05
C SER A 190 -53.38 -12.78 -33.52
N ASN A 191 -53.27 -13.01 -34.82
CA ASN A 191 -52.03 -13.04 -35.56
C ASN A 191 -51.48 -11.60 -35.56
N SER A 192 -50.48 -11.33 -34.73
CA SER A 192 -49.65 -10.13 -34.84
C SER A 192 -48.25 -10.56 -35.22
N GLU A 193 -47.88 -10.25 -36.46
CA GLU A 193 -46.53 -10.36 -36.96
C GLU A 193 -45.60 -9.53 -36.07
N SER A 194 -44.87 -10.22 -35.19
CA SER A 194 -43.79 -9.60 -34.45
C SER A 194 -42.61 -9.40 -35.39
N LYS A 195 -42.23 -8.13 -35.60
CA LYS A 195 -40.91 -7.74 -36.14
C LYS A 195 -39.82 -8.56 -35.43
N PRO A 196 -38.74 -8.98 -36.12
CA PRO A 196 -37.69 -9.75 -35.48
C PRO A 196 -37.08 -8.90 -34.37
N SER A 197 -37.35 -9.27 -33.11
CA SER A 197 -36.65 -8.66 -31.99
C SER A 197 -35.18 -9.01 -32.16
N LYS A 198 -34.30 -8.00 -32.06
CA LYS A 198 -32.85 -8.22 -31.99
C LYS A 198 -32.61 -9.33 -30.98
N LYS A 199 -31.96 -10.43 -31.39
CA LYS A 199 -31.55 -11.50 -30.50
C LYS A 199 -30.62 -10.91 -29.44
N SER A 200 -31.16 -10.57 -28.27
CA SER A 200 -30.36 -10.15 -27.13
C SER A 200 -29.98 -11.37 -26.30
N PHE A 201 -28.72 -11.44 -25.89
CA PHE A 201 -28.27 -12.45 -24.95
C PHE A 201 -28.99 -12.29 -23.61
N SER A 202 -29.30 -13.40 -22.95
CA SER A 202 -29.79 -13.37 -21.57
C SER A 202 -28.70 -12.84 -20.62
N PRO A 203 -29.05 -12.32 -19.43
CA PRO A 203 -28.06 -11.86 -18.45
C PRO A 203 -27.01 -12.93 -18.09
N SER A 204 -27.41 -14.20 -18.00
CA SER A 204 -26.50 -15.32 -17.73
C SER A 204 -25.55 -15.60 -18.90
N GLN A 205 -26.03 -15.45 -20.14
CA GLN A 205 -25.21 -15.58 -21.35
C GLN A 205 -24.20 -14.45 -21.44
N LEU A 206 -24.62 -13.20 -21.18
CA LEU A 206 -23.72 -12.05 -21.14
C LEU A 206 -22.63 -12.24 -20.10
N SER A 207 -22.99 -12.61 -18.87
CA SER A 207 -22.02 -12.86 -17.80
C SER A 207 -20.99 -13.94 -18.18
N ARG A 208 -21.43 -15.02 -18.85
CA ARG A 208 -20.53 -16.06 -19.36
C ARG A 208 -19.59 -15.52 -20.43
N LEU A 209 -20.10 -14.80 -21.43
CA LEU A 209 -19.28 -14.23 -22.50
C LEU A 209 -18.29 -13.19 -21.96
N GLU A 210 -18.72 -12.33 -21.03
CA GLU A 210 -17.87 -11.35 -20.35
C GLU A 210 -16.75 -12.00 -19.52
N SER A 211 -16.98 -13.17 -18.94
CA SER A 211 -15.92 -13.93 -18.26
C SER A 211 -14.84 -14.41 -19.22
N LEU A 212 -15.22 -14.76 -20.45
CA LEU A 212 -14.30 -15.25 -21.48
C LEU A 212 -13.59 -14.12 -22.22
N LEU A 213 -14.20 -12.94 -22.34
CA LEU A 213 -13.61 -11.78 -23.03
C LEU A 213 -12.39 -11.22 -22.28
N VAL A 214 -11.33 -10.95 -23.03
CA VAL A 214 -10.16 -10.17 -22.59
C VAL A 214 -10.15 -8.80 -23.29
N SER A 215 -9.37 -7.84 -22.79
CA SER A 215 -9.44 -6.45 -23.23
C SER A 215 -9.05 -6.21 -24.69
N ASP A 216 -8.29 -7.13 -25.29
CA ASP A 216 -7.87 -7.09 -26.71
C ASP A 216 -8.85 -7.81 -27.65
N ASP A 217 -9.95 -8.35 -27.12
CA ASP A 217 -11.00 -8.96 -27.94
C ASP A 217 -11.89 -7.85 -28.54
N GLU A 218 -11.85 -7.67 -29.87
CA GLU A 218 -12.75 -6.76 -30.61
C GLU A 218 -14.16 -7.36 -30.85
N PHE A 219 -14.76 -7.96 -29.83
CA PHE A 219 -16.13 -8.47 -29.92
C PHE A 219 -17.12 -7.48 -29.30
N ASP A 220 -17.91 -6.83 -30.14
CA ASP A 220 -19.07 -6.07 -29.70
C ASP A 220 -20.26 -7.02 -29.49
N LEU A 221 -20.55 -7.33 -28.22
CA LEU A 221 -21.63 -8.23 -27.81
C LEU A 221 -23.02 -7.73 -28.24
N GLU A 222 -23.18 -6.44 -28.54
CA GLU A 222 -24.46 -5.86 -28.99
C GLU A 222 -24.63 -5.88 -30.51
N LYS A 223 -23.53 -6.02 -31.25
CA LYS A 223 -23.49 -5.97 -32.73
C LYS A 223 -23.11 -7.30 -33.38
N THR A 224 -22.82 -8.33 -32.60
CA THR A 224 -22.45 -9.63 -33.14
C THR A 224 -23.64 -10.35 -33.78
N ASP A 225 -23.44 -10.86 -35.00
CA ASP A 225 -24.42 -11.72 -35.69
C ASP A 225 -24.34 -13.19 -35.22
N MET A 226 -23.38 -13.52 -34.35
CA MET A 226 -23.18 -14.87 -33.84
C MET A 226 -24.19 -15.19 -32.74
N ASP A 227 -24.76 -16.40 -32.77
CA ASP A 227 -25.48 -16.91 -31.61
C ASP A 227 -24.52 -17.23 -30.45
N PHE A 228 -25.11 -17.42 -29.26
CA PHE A 228 -24.38 -17.62 -28.03
C PHE A 228 -23.44 -18.84 -28.11
N ALA A 229 -23.92 -19.97 -28.62
CA ALA A 229 -23.15 -21.21 -28.65
C ALA A 229 -21.92 -21.09 -29.56
N LYS A 230 -22.08 -20.45 -30.72
CA LYS A 230 -20.97 -20.22 -31.65
C LYS A 230 -19.95 -19.26 -31.07
N LEU A 231 -20.40 -18.15 -30.46
CA LEU A 231 -19.51 -17.16 -29.87
C LEU A 231 -18.76 -17.72 -28.66
N GLU A 232 -19.45 -18.44 -27.77
CA GLU A 232 -18.82 -19.12 -26.64
C GLU A 232 -17.76 -20.10 -27.10
N SER A 233 -18.05 -20.95 -28.10
CA SER A 233 -17.09 -21.91 -28.64
C SER A 233 -15.83 -21.24 -29.19
N VAL A 234 -15.99 -20.14 -29.94
CA VAL A 234 -14.85 -19.34 -30.45
C VAL A 234 -14.01 -18.77 -29.33
N LEU A 235 -14.63 -18.14 -28.32
CA LEU A 235 -13.91 -17.55 -27.19
C LEU A 235 -13.21 -18.63 -26.36
N VAL A 236 -13.87 -19.75 -26.07
CA VAL A 236 -13.28 -20.88 -25.34
C VAL A 236 -12.06 -21.45 -26.08
N ALA A 237 -12.17 -21.66 -27.39
CA ALA A 237 -11.05 -22.14 -28.20
C ALA A 237 -9.86 -21.17 -28.15
N ARG A 238 -10.13 -19.85 -28.26
CA ARG A 238 -9.10 -18.81 -28.17
C ARG A 238 -8.42 -18.78 -26.80
N ARG A 239 -9.19 -18.84 -25.70
CA ARG A 239 -8.63 -18.88 -24.33
C ARG A 239 -7.80 -20.14 -24.07
N LYS A 240 -8.21 -21.30 -24.63
CA LYS A 240 -7.42 -22.54 -24.55
C LYS A 240 -6.08 -22.38 -25.26
N GLN A 241 -6.08 -21.81 -26.46
CA GLN A 241 -4.85 -21.55 -27.20
C GLN A 241 -3.92 -20.60 -26.44
N GLU A 242 -4.43 -19.50 -25.90
CA GLU A 242 -3.63 -18.54 -25.12
C GLU A 242 -2.99 -19.19 -23.87
N LEU A 243 -3.70 -20.09 -23.19
CA LEU A 243 -3.12 -20.86 -22.07
C LEU A 243 -2.03 -21.83 -22.54
N CYS A 244 -2.23 -22.52 -23.67
CA CYS A 244 -1.22 -23.39 -24.27
C CYS A 244 0.02 -22.58 -24.68
N ASP A 245 -0.16 -21.44 -25.33
CA ASP A 245 0.93 -20.56 -25.74
C ASP A 245 1.73 -20.07 -24.52
N MET A 246 1.05 -19.69 -23.43
CA MET A 246 1.74 -19.33 -22.18
C MET A 246 2.50 -20.51 -21.57
N TYR A 247 1.94 -21.72 -21.61
CA TYR A 247 2.61 -22.93 -21.13
C TYR A 247 3.86 -23.26 -21.95
N GLU A 248 3.83 -23.08 -23.26
CA GLU A 248 4.94 -23.38 -24.14
C GLU A 248 6.06 -22.33 -24.04
N ASN A 249 5.70 -21.04 -23.94
CA ASN A 249 6.64 -19.94 -24.11
C ASN A 249 7.12 -19.29 -22.80
N SER A 250 6.21 -18.83 -21.94
CA SER A 250 6.58 -17.98 -20.79
C SER A 250 6.58 -18.71 -19.45
N ARG A 251 5.49 -19.43 -19.13
CA ARG A 251 5.22 -20.10 -17.84
C ARG A 251 5.30 -19.18 -16.61
N GLU A 252 5.30 -17.86 -16.81
CA GLU A 252 5.36 -16.88 -15.73
C GLU A 252 3.97 -16.42 -15.31
N HIS A 253 3.74 -16.35 -14.00
CA HIS A 253 2.56 -15.66 -13.45
C HIS A 253 2.79 -14.14 -13.47
N MET A 254 1.83 -13.37 -13.98
CA MET A 254 1.99 -11.94 -14.24
C MET A 254 2.24 -11.13 -12.96
N LEU A 255 1.59 -11.49 -11.85
CA LEU A 255 1.81 -10.85 -10.55
C LEU A 255 3.24 -11.10 -10.06
N ALA A 256 3.73 -12.34 -10.15
CA ALA A 256 5.07 -12.68 -9.72
C ALA A 256 6.15 -12.04 -10.62
N LYS A 257 5.86 -11.89 -11.91
CA LYS A 257 6.73 -11.14 -12.83
C LYS A 257 6.79 -9.67 -12.46
N LEU A 258 5.63 -9.05 -12.21
CA LEU A 258 5.56 -7.66 -11.76
C LEU A 258 6.31 -7.45 -10.43
N GLU A 259 6.17 -8.37 -9.46
CA GLU A 259 6.95 -8.33 -8.21
C GLU A 259 8.47 -8.30 -8.49
N ARG A 260 8.97 -9.18 -9.38
CA ARG A 260 10.40 -9.21 -9.75
C ARG A 260 10.85 -7.94 -10.45
N ASP A 261 10.05 -7.43 -11.40
CA ASP A 261 10.36 -6.21 -12.15
C ASP A 261 10.44 -4.99 -11.20
N ILE A 262 9.47 -4.86 -10.27
CA ILE A 262 9.46 -3.80 -9.25
C ILE A 262 10.65 -3.94 -8.29
N SER A 263 10.95 -5.15 -7.81
CA SER A 263 12.11 -5.38 -6.95
C SER A 263 13.41 -5.00 -7.64
N ALA A 264 13.61 -5.41 -8.90
CA ALA A 264 14.79 -5.06 -9.69
C ALA A 264 14.92 -3.54 -9.85
N PHE A 265 13.81 -2.84 -10.16
CA PHE A 265 13.79 -1.38 -10.25
C PHE A 265 14.20 -0.72 -8.93
N LEU A 266 13.56 -1.07 -7.80
CA LEU A 266 13.83 -0.43 -6.51
C LEU A 266 15.26 -0.70 -6.01
N ILE A 267 15.77 -1.91 -6.22
CA ILE A 267 17.17 -2.26 -5.92
C ILE A 267 18.12 -1.40 -6.75
N SER A 268 17.84 -1.18 -8.04
CA SER A 268 18.65 -0.29 -8.89
C SER A 268 18.65 1.17 -8.42
N LYS A 269 17.63 1.59 -7.66
CA LYS A 269 17.52 2.92 -7.02
C LYS A 269 18.15 2.98 -5.62
N GLY A 270 18.82 1.90 -5.21
CA GLY A 270 19.53 1.80 -3.93
C GLY A 270 18.63 1.48 -2.74
N PHE A 271 17.45 0.89 -2.96
CA PHE A 271 16.59 0.42 -1.86
C PHE A 271 16.95 -1.01 -1.45
N THR A 272 16.90 -1.25 -0.14
CA THR A 272 17.05 -2.60 0.44
C THR A 272 15.69 -3.30 0.49
N GLU A 273 15.61 -4.51 -0.06
CA GLU A 273 14.39 -5.33 0.02
C GLU A 273 14.23 -5.95 1.42
N ILE A 274 13.01 -5.84 1.96
CA ILE A 274 12.60 -6.39 3.24
C ILE A 274 11.52 -7.44 3.02
N LYS A 275 11.58 -8.54 3.77
CA LYS A 275 10.48 -9.49 3.92
C LYS A 275 10.10 -9.58 5.39
N SER A 276 8.84 -9.33 5.70
CA SER A 276 8.34 -9.37 7.06
C SER A 276 7.18 -10.35 7.26
N SER A 277 6.87 -10.64 8.53
CA SER A 277 5.76 -11.52 8.88
C SER A 277 4.43 -10.92 8.40
N ILE A 278 3.57 -11.79 7.86
CA ILE A 278 2.18 -11.43 7.51
C ILE A 278 1.36 -11.24 8.79
N LEU A 279 1.58 -12.10 9.79
CA LEU A 279 0.91 -12.04 11.07
C LEU A 279 1.64 -11.01 11.95
N ILE A 280 0.92 -9.98 12.39
CA ILE A 280 1.45 -8.89 13.22
C ILE A 280 0.68 -8.78 14.55
N PRO A 281 1.30 -8.25 15.62
CA PRO A 281 0.59 -7.99 16.86
C PRO A 281 -0.49 -6.92 16.69
N GLU A 282 -1.63 -7.06 17.37
CA GLU A 282 -2.71 -6.07 17.37
C GLU A 282 -2.24 -4.71 17.91
N GLU A 283 -1.22 -4.70 18.77
CA GLU A 283 -0.54 -3.48 19.22
C GLU A 283 -0.08 -2.60 18.05
N TYR A 284 0.32 -3.20 16.92
CA TYR A 284 0.80 -2.44 15.76
C TYR A 284 -0.34 -1.65 15.12
N ILE A 285 -1.55 -2.22 15.07
CA ILE A 285 -2.76 -1.54 14.61
C ILE A 285 -3.10 -0.37 15.51
N ILE A 286 -3.00 -0.55 16.83
CA ILE A 286 -3.20 0.52 17.81
C ILE A 286 -2.14 1.62 17.61
N ARG A 287 -0.87 1.26 17.42
CA ARG A 287 0.19 2.24 17.15
C ARG A 287 -0.01 2.99 15.83
N MET A 288 -0.66 2.37 14.84
CA MET A 288 -1.08 3.02 13.60
C MET A 288 -2.31 3.94 13.74
N GLY A 289 -2.93 4.02 14.92
CA GLY A 289 -4.11 4.86 15.13
C GLY A 289 -5.44 4.24 14.66
N ILE A 290 -5.43 3.02 14.13
CA ILE A 290 -6.54 2.43 13.39
C ILE A 290 -7.71 1.98 14.30
N ASP A 291 -7.47 1.66 15.56
CA ASP A 291 -8.56 1.29 16.49
C ASP A 291 -9.57 2.44 16.76
N ARG A 292 -9.25 3.69 16.39
CA ARG A 292 -10.16 4.84 16.45
C ARG A 292 -10.87 5.12 15.13
N ASP A 293 -10.38 4.51 14.06
CA ASP A 293 -11.02 4.52 12.76
C ASP A 293 -12.03 3.38 12.74
N GLU A 294 -13.31 3.72 12.93
CA GLU A 294 -14.38 2.73 12.99
C GLU A 294 -14.49 1.93 11.69
N GLU A 295 -14.13 2.51 10.54
CA GLU A 295 -14.24 1.86 9.25
C GLU A 295 -13.06 0.91 9.04
N LEU A 296 -11.82 1.40 9.14
CA LEU A 296 -10.64 0.59 8.90
C LEU A 296 -10.44 -0.51 9.97
N SER A 297 -10.88 -0.28 11.22
CA SER A 297 -10.81 -1.29 12.29
C SER A 297 -11.72 -2.50 12.03
N LYS A 298 -12.88 -2.30 11.38
CA LYS A 298 -13.80 -3.39 10.99
C LYS A 298 -13.20 -4.26 9.90
N GLN A 299 -12.37 -3.68 9.04
CA GLN A 299 -11.72 -4.39 7.93
C GLN A 299 -10.63 -5.37 8.36
N ILE A 300 -10.20 -5.37 9.62
CA ILE A 300 -9.06 -6.19 10.05
C ILE A 300 -9.47 -7.65 10.27
N PHE A 301 -8.70 -8.57 9.66
CA PHE A 301 -8.72 -9.99 9.98
C PHE A 301 -7.91 -10.26 11.25
N ARG A 302 -8.60 -10.27 12.40
CA ARG A 302 -8.04 -10.63 13.69
C ARG A 302 -7.99 -12.15 13.83
N THR A 303 -6.91 -12.66 14.42
CA THR A 303 -6.76 -14.07 14.82
C THR A 303 -6.87 -14.17 16.34
N ASP A 304 -6.75 -15.39 16.86
CA ASP A 304 -6.57 -15.59 18.30
C ASP A 304 -5.20 -15.02 18.76
N ASP A 305 -5.04 -14.80 20.06
CA ASP A 305 -3.79 -14.37 20.73
C ASP A 305 -3.29 -12.93 20.47
N ASN A 306 -4.20 -11.95 20.32
CA ASN A 306 -3.84 -10.53 20.09
C ASN A 306 -2.99 -10.33 18.83
N MET A 307 -3.21 -11.14 17.80
CA MET A 307 -2.55 -11.06 16.50
C MET A 307 -3.58 -10.76 15.40
N CYS A 308 -3.11 -10.24 14.26
CA CYS A 308 -3.95 -10.04 13.08
C CYS A 308 -3.13 -10.19 11.79
N LEU A 309 -3.82 -10.46 10.69
CA LEU A 309 -3.22 -10.35 9.37
C LEU A 309 -2.98 -8.87 9.07
N ARG A 310 -1.79 -8.53 8.58
CA ARG A 310 -1.43 -7.16 8.29
C ARG A 310 -2.34 -6.54 7.21
N PRO A 311 -3.02 -5.41 7.48
CA PRO A 311 -3.82 -4.71 6.47
C PRO A 311 -2.99 -3.75 5.61
N MET A 312 -1.71 -3.56 5.95
CA MET A 312 -0.75 -2.67 5.30
C MET A 312 0.68 -3.05 5.71
N LEU A 313 1.68 -2.61 4.95
CA LEU A 313 3.10 -2.88 5.24
C LEU A 313 3.74 -1.87 6.22
N ALA A 314 3.13 -0.69 6.39
CA ALA A 314 3.69 0.42 7.16
C ALA A 314 4.17 0.06 8.59
N PRO A 315 3.41 -0.69 9.42
CA PRO A 315 3.85 -1.00 10.78
C PRO A 315 5.21 -1.69 10.85
N VAL A 316 5.47 -2.63 9.95
CA VAL A 316 6.73 -3.37 9.98
C VAL A 316 7.85 -2.55 9.37
N LEU A 317 7.60 -1.80 8.29
CA LEU A 317 8.57 -0.88 7.70
C LEU A 317 9.02 0.19 8.69
N TYR A 318 8.11 0.74 9.50
CA TYR A 318 8.46 1.66 10.58
C TYR A 318 9.46 1.06 11.58
N ASN A 319 9.27 -0.21 11.99
CA ASN A 319 10.22 -0.88 12.87
C ASN A 319 11.59 -1.06 12.21
N TYR A 320 11.63 -1.37 10.90
CA TYR A 320 12.87 -1.47 10.16
C TYR A 320 13.58 -0.13 10.05
N LEU A 321 12.87 0.95 9.68
CA LEU A 321 13.43 2.31 9.65
C LEU A 321 14.11 2.68 10.97
N ALA A 322 13.40 2.54 12.09
CA ALA A 322 13.92 2.90 13.42
C ALA A 322 15.12 2.05 13.88
N ARG A 323 15.22 0.80 13.40
CA ARG A 323 16.36 -0.10 13.71
C ARG A 323 17.54 0.19 12.79
N PHE A 324 17.29 0.35 11.49
CA PHE A 324 18.31 0.54 10.48
C PHE A 324 18.96 1.91 10.55
N ASP A 325 18.26 2.95 10.99
CA ASP A 325 18.84 4.28 11.21
C ASP A 325 20.04 4.29 12.16
N LYS A 326 20.14 3.28 13.04
CA LYS A 326 21.23 3.14 14.01
C LYS A 326 22.47 2.46 13.43
N ILE A 327 22.36 1.89 12.23
CA ILE A 327 23.34 0.96 11.66
C ILE A 327 23.77 1.40 10.25
N LEU A 328 22.80 1.78 9.41
CA LEU A 328 23.01 2.12 8.01
C LEU A 328 23.39 3.60 7.86
N PRO A 329 24.15 3.94 6.80
CA PRO A 329 24.38 5.34 6.44
C PRO A 329 23.08 6.02 6.01
N ASP A 330 23.07 7.34 6.13
CA ASP A 330 22.00 8.19 5.64
C ASP A 330 22.12 8.36 4.10
N PRO A 331 21.01 8.34 3.33
CA PRO A 331 19.64 8.05 3.76
C PRO A 331 19.34 6.55 3.83
N VAL A 332 18.45 6.15 4.74
CA VAL A 332 17.93 4.77 4.83
C VAL A 332 16.84 4.57 3.78
N LYS A 333 17.05 3.64 2.84
CA LYS A 333 16.10 3.28 1.78
C LYS A 333 15.69 1.82 1.90
N ILE A 334 14.41 1.56 2.12
CA ILE A 334 13.86 0.20 2.23
C ILE A 334 12.57 0.05 1.45
N PHE A 335 12.27 -1.17 1.02
CA PHE A 335 10.96 -1.50 0.46
C PHE A 335 10.55 -2.92 0.82
N GLU A 336 9.25 -3.19 0.80
CA GLU A 336 8.71 -4.55 0.89
C GLU A 336 7.63 -4.73 -0.17
N ILE A 337 7.63 -5.90 -0.80
CA ILE A 337 6.52 -6.41 -1.61
C ILE A 337 5.96 -7.66 -0.93
N GLY A 338 4.66 -7.66 -0.67
CA GLY A 338 3.99 -8.83 -0.10
C GLY A 338 2.50 -8.66 0.13
N PRO A 339 1.82 -9.74 0.57
CA PRO A 339 0.38 -9.75 0.73
C PRO A 339 -0.07 -8.94 1.95
N CYS A 340 -1.24 -8.31 1.81
CA CYS A 340 -2.01 -7.61 2.82
C CYS A 340 -3.47 -8.04 2.75
N TYR A 341 -4.18 -7.91 3.88
CA TYR A 341 -5.53 -8.42 4.02
C TYR A 341 -6.48 -7.39 4.62
N ARG A 342 -7.63 -7.15 3.97
CA ARG A 342 -8.72 -6.30 4.46
C ARG A 342 -10.06 -6.93 4.12
N LYS A 343 -11.02 -6.95 5.04
CA LYS A 343 -12.39 -7.39 4.75
C LYS A 343 -13.03 -6.34 3.87
N GLU A 344 -13.51 -6.75 2.70
CA GLU A 344 -14.08 -5.86 1.70
C GLU A 344 -15.41 -6.43 1.22
N SER A 345 -16.41 -5.55 1.07
CA SER A 345 -17.72 -5.92 0.52
C SER A 345 -17.82 -5.64 -0.99
N ASP A 346 -17.01 -4.71 -1.52
CA ASP A 346 -16.95 -4.39 -2.95
C ASP A 346 -15.91 -5.25 -3.69
N GLY A 347 -16.39 -6.31 -4.36
CA GLY A 347 -15.54 -7.21 -5.14
C GLY A 347 -15.18 -6.72 -6.55
N SER A 348 -15.55 -5.50 -6.95
CA SER A 348 -15.29 -4.96 -8.30
C SER A 348 -13.98 -4.16 -8.38
N SER A 349 -13.66 -3.42 -7.32
CA SER A 349 -12.50 -2.53 -7.23
C SER A 349 -11.57 -2.85 -6.05
N HIS A 350 -12.05 -3.63 -5.08
CA HIS A 350 -11.30 -4.07 -3.91
C HIS A 350 -11.17 -5.61 -3.87
N LEU A 351 -10.13 -6.06 -3.17
CA LEU A 351 -9.80 -7.47 -2.95
C LEU A 351 -9.59 -7.68 -1.46
N GLU A 352 -10.00 -8.84 -0.94
CA GLU A 352 -9.71 -9.16 0.46
C GLU A 352 -8.23 -9.46 0.70
N GLU A 353 -7.61 -10.17 -0.24
CA GLU A 353 -6.17 -10.39 -0.33
C GLU A 353 -5.62 -9.60 -1.52
N PHE A 354 -4.63 -8.74 -1.25
CA PHE A 354 -3.96 -7.93 -2.27
C PHE A 354 -2.48 -7.83 -1.98
N THR A 355 -1.69 -7.54 -3.01
CA THR A 355 -0.24 -7.47 -2.92
C THR A 355 0.19 -6.01 -2.93
N MET A 356 0.79 -5.56 -1.83
CA MET A 356 1.31 -4.20 -1.72
C MET A 356 2.80 -4.18 -2.03
N VAL A 357 3.24 -3.14 -2.72
CA VAL A 357 4.62 -2.63 -2.60
C VAL A 357 4.58 -1.35 -1.79
N ASN A 358 5.39 -1.27 -0.75
CA ASN A 358 5.67 -0.02 -0.06
C ASN A 358 7.17 0.23 -0.08
N PHE A 359 7.58 1.40 -0.56
CA PHE A 359 8.97 1.86 -0.46
C PHE A 359 9.03 3.13 0.37
N CYS A 360 10.10 3.29 1.14
CA CYS A 360 10.34 4.50 1.92
C CYS A 360 11.83 4.85 2.00
N GLN A 361 12.08 6.17 2.02
CA GLN A 361 13.40 6.77 2.22
C GLN A 361 13.33 7.70 3.42
N MET A 362 14.21 7.50 4.39
CA MET A 362 14.31 8.33 5.60
C MET A 362 15.70 8.97 5.69
N GLY A 363 15.75 10.27 5.95
CA GLY A 363 16.98 11.05 6.03
C GLY A 363 17.09 12.10 4.92
N GLU A 364 18.31 12.29 4.42
CA GLU A 364 18.64 13.24 3.38
C GLU A 364 17.85 12.97 2.09
N GLY A 365 17.44 14.05 1.42
CA GLY A 365 16.71 13.97 0.17
C GLY A 365 15.25 13.51 0.29
N SER A 366 14.72 13.32 1.51
CA SER A 366 13.30 13.03 1.73
C SER A 366 12.43 14.29 1.54
N THR A 367 12.32 14.77 0.30
CA THR A 367 11.50 15.92 -0.10
C THR A 367 10.39 15.51 -1.07
N ARG A 368 9.36 16.35 -1.20
CA ARG A 368 8.25 16.13 -2.12
C ARG A 368 8.72 16.00 -3.56
N GLU A 369 9.68 16.80 -3.99
CA GLU A 369 10.21 16.81 -5.36
C GLU A 369 10.88 15.48 -5.69
N ASN A 370 11.68 14.94 -4.76
CA ASN A 370 12.32 13.64 -4.94
C ASN A 370 11.31 12.48 -4.90
N LEU A 371 10.27 12.58 -4.07
CA LEU A 371 9.17 11.61 -4.07
C LEU A 371 8.45 11.60 -5.43
N VAL A 372 8.06 12.77 -5.94
CA VAL A 372 7.40 12.90 -7.25
C VAL A 372 8.29 12.36 -8.37
N LYS A 373 9.59 12.68 -8.36
CA LYS A 373 10.54 12.14 -9.34
C LYS A 373 10.65 10.62 -9.28
N LEU A 374 10.71 10.04 -8.08
CA LEU A 374 10.77 8.59 -7.91
C LEU A 374 9.48 7.90 -8.40
N LEU A 375 8.31 8.50 -8.13
CA LEU A 375 7.02 8.03 -8.63
C LEU A 375 6.96 8.08 -10.17
N ASP A 376 7.48 9.16 -10.75
CA ASP A 376 7.53 9.36 -12.21
C ASP A 376 8.42 8.32 -12.90
N GLU A 377 9.63 8.12 -12.39
CA GLU A 377 10.54 7.08 -12.88
C GLU A 377 9.96 5.67 -12.71
N PHE A 378 9.25 5.42 -11.60
CA PHE A 378 8.63 4.12 -11.31
C PHE A 378 7.49 3.78 -12.27
N LEU A 379 6.55 4.69 -12.47
CA LEU A 379 5.37 4.45 -13.32
C LEU A 379 5.74 4.46 -14.81
N THR A 380 6.71 5.30 -15.20
CA THR A 380 7.29 5.27 -16.55
C THR A 380 7.97 3.93 -16.82
N TYR A 381 8.73 3.39 -15.87
CA TYR A 381 9.35 2.07 -16.00
C TYR A 381 8.31 0.95 -16.18
N LEU A 382 7.17 1.04 -15.51
CA LEU A 382 6.07 0.08 -15.65
C LEU A 382 5.21 0.30 -16.90
N GLY A 383 5.38 1.40 -17.62
CA GLY A 383 4.60 1.76 -18.79
C GLY A 383 3.13 2.04 -18.46
N ILE A 384 2.87 2.72 -17.33
CA ILE A 384 1.53 3.06 -16.86
C ILE A 384 1.32 4.57 -16.96
N ASP A 385 0.26 4.99 -17.64
CA ASP A 385 -0.15 6.40 -17.66
C ASP A 385 -0.72 6.82 -16.30
N TYR A 386 -0.43 8.03 -15.83
CA TYR A 386 -0.94 8.52 -14.56
C TYR A 386 -1.02 10.05 -14.52
N ARG A 387 -1.72 10.55 -13.51
CA ARG A 387 -1.66 11.94 -13.06
C ARG A 387 -1.40 12.00 -11.56
N ILE A 388 -0.70 13.04 -11.13
CA ILE A 388 -0.42 13.28 -9.72
C ILE A 388 -1.34 14.41 -9.24
N GLU A 389 -2.10 14.12 -8.19
CA GLU A 389 -2.96 15.08 -7.51
C GLU A 389 -2.43 15.29 -6.08
N GLY A 390 -2.48 16.52 -5.57
CA GLY A 390 -2.13 16.80 -4.18
C GLY A 390 -3.37 16.78 -3.33
N ASP A 391 -3.37 16.01 -2.24
CA ASP A 391 -4.50 15.91 -1.31
C ASP A 391 -4.03 15.88 0.16
N GLU A 392 -4.97 15.87 1.10
CA GLU A 392 -4.74 15.66 2.53
C GLU A 392 -5.40 14.34 3.01
N CYS A 393 -4.62 13.39 3.52
CA CYS A 393 -5.10 12.13 4.10
C CYS A 393 -5.24 12.21 5.63
N MET A 394 -6.29 11.61 6.20
CA MET A 394 -6.50 11.58 7.66
C MET A 394 -5.40 10.81 8.43
N VAL A 395 -4.75 9.81 7.81
CA VAL A 395 -3.75 8.96 8.48
C VAL A 395 -2.37 9.62 8.52
N TYR A 396 -2.01 10.34 7.46
CA TYR A 396 -0.64 10.82 7.24
C TYR A 396 -0.52 12.34 7.01
N GLY A 397 -1.61 13.10 6.87
CA GLY A 397 -1.55 14.54 6.56
C GLY A 397 -1.36 14.80 5.07
N ALA A 398 -0.45 15.71 4.69
CA ALA A 398 -0.23 16.08 3.28
C ALA A 398 0.22 14.88 2.44
N THR A 399 -0.63 14.47 1.49
CA THR A 399 -0.41 13.33 0.60
C THR A 399 -0.26 13.74 -0.86
N VAL A 400 0.33 12.83 -1.62
CA VAL A 400 0.44 12.89 -3.06
C VAL A 400 -0.24 11.66 -3.60
N ASP A 401 -1.39 11.85 -4.21
CA ASP A 401 -2.19 10.75 -4.76
C ASP A 401 -1.88 10.58 -6.24
N VAL A 402 -1.78 9.32 -6.65
CA VAL A 402 -1.43 8.91 -8.01
C VAL A 402 -2.65 8.27 -8.63
N MET A 403 -3.18 8.87 -9.69
CA MET A 403 -4.44 8.45 -10.32
C MET A 403 -4.22 7.95 -11.75
N HIS A 404 -4.93 6.90 -12.14
CA HIS A 404 -5.04 6.38 -13.52
C HIS A 404 -6.52 6.38 -13.94
N GLY A 405 -6.92 7.36 -14.78
CA GLY A 405 -8.36 7.66 -14.93
C GLY A 405 -8.99 7.89 -13.55
N ASP A 406 -10.17 7.38 -13.27
CA ASP A 406 -10.81 7.59 -11.96
C ASP A 406 -10.28 6.65 -10.85
N MET A 407 -9.27 5.82 -11.14
CA MET A 407 -8.74 4.83 -10.22
C MET A 407 -7.47 5.31 -9.52
N GLU A 408 -7.47 5.32 -8.19
CA GLU A 408 -6.28 5.57 -7.37
C GLU A 408 -5.31 4.38 -7.41
N LEU A 409 -4.06 4.63 -7.82
CA LEU A 409 -2.97 3.65 -7.85
C LEU A 409 -2.16 3.63 -6.55
N SER A 410 -1.96 4.79 -5.93
CA SER A 410 -1.15 4.96 -4.72
C SER A 410 -1.52 6.24 -4.00
N SER A 411 -1.42 6.20 -2.67
CA SER A 411 -1.27 7.38 -1.83
C SER A 411 0.15 7.43 -1.27
N ALA A 412 0.84 8.54 -1.51
CA ALA A 412 2.22 8.76 -1.09
C ALA A 412 2.31 9.88 -0.05
N VAL A 413 3.29 9.78 0.83
CA VAL A 413 3.40 10.59 2.05
C VAL A 413 4.76 11.27 2.10
N VAL A 414 4.75 12.55 2.49
CA VAL A 414 5.96 13.27 2.88
C VAL A 414 5.89 13.52 4.39
N GLY A 415 6.68 12.76 5.15
CA GLY A 415 6.85 12.96 6.57
C GLY A 415 7.75 14.16 6.90
N PRO A 416 7.87 14.54 8.18
CA PRO A 416 7.42 13.79 9.34
C PRO A 416 5.92 13.93 9.61
N VAL A 417 5.34 12.92 10.27
CA VAL A 417 3.95 12.92 10.75
C VAL A 417 3.93 12.65 12.26
N PRO A 418 2.91 13.11 13.01
CA PRO A 418 2.87 12.92 14.47
C PRO A 418 3.05 11.47 14.92
N MET A 419 2.53 10.51 14.15
CA MET A 419 2.62 9.08 14.41
C MET A 419 4.06 8.54 14.46
N ASP A 420 5.02 9.19 13.79
CA ASP A 420 6.44 8.78 13.76
C ASP A 420 7.04 8.63 15.15
N ILE A 421 6.57 9.44 16.11
CA ILE A 421 7.01 9.39 17.51
C ILE A 421 6.73 8.03 18.13
N ASP A 422 5.58 7.42 17.81
CA ASP A 422 5.18 6.12 18.34
C ASP A 422 5.99 4.97 17.73
N TRP A 423 6.68 5.23 16.62
CA TRP A 423 7.57 4.28 15.94
C TRP A 423 9.06 4.53 16.21
N GLY A 424 9.40 5.58 16.95
CA GLY A 424 10.79 5.94 17.21
C GLY A 424 11.48 6.55 15.99
N VAL A 425 10.72 7.02 15.00
CA VAL A 425 11.23 7.75 13.84
C VAL A 425 11.31 9.25 14.17
N SER A 426 12.43 9.87 13.80
CA SER A 426 12.71 11.27 14.12
C SER A 426 13.35 12.08 13.00
N LYS A 427 13.54 11.48 11.83
CA LYS A 427 14.06 12.14 10.64
C LYS A 427 12.93 12.37 9.62
N PRO A 428 13.07 13.34 8.71
CA PRO A 428 12.21 13.44 7.54
C PRO A 428 12.21 12.13 6.75
N TRP A 429 11.09 11.79 6.13
CA TRP A 429 10.98 10.60 5.30
C TRP A 429 9.95 10.81 4.19
N ILE A 430 10.08 10.05 3.12
CA ILE A 430 9.10 9.96 2.03
C ILE A 430 8.77 8.49 1.80
N GLY A 431 7.56 8.20 1.38
CA GLY A 431 7.18 6.83 1.02
C GLY A 431 5.90 6.78 0.19
N ALA A 432 5.73 5.69 -0.54
CA ALA A 432 4.54 5.43 -1.33
C ALA A 432 4.15 3.96 -1.25
N GLY A 433 2.86 3.68 -1.43
CA GLY A 433 2.30 2.34 -1.42
C GLY A 433 1.44 2.08 -2.64
N PHE A 434 1.74 1.04 -3.41
CA PHE A 434 0.96 0.64 -4.58
C PHE A 434 0.38 -0.77 -4.42
N GLY A 435 -0.87 -0.96 -4.82
CA GLY A 435 -1.46 -2.28 -5.01
C GLY A 435 -1.08 -2.86 -6.37
N LEU A 436 -0.36 -3.98 -6.40
CA LEU A 436 0.13 -4.58 -7.64
C LEU A 436 -1.01 -5.03 -8.56
N GLU A 437 -2.11 -5.53 -8.00
CA GLU A 437 -3.28 -5.92 -8.79
C GLU A 437 -3.94 -4.71 -9.48
N ARG A 438 -3.89 -3.52 -8.87
CA ARG A 438 -4.33 -2.26 -9.51
C ARG A 438 -3.37 -1.84 -10.63
N LEU A 439 -2.06 -1.99 -10.43
CA LEU A 439 -1.07 -1.75 -11.48
C LEU A 439 -1.28 -2.69 -12.68
N LEU A 440 -1.54 -3.97 -12.43
CA LEU A 440 -1.88 -4.94 -13.49
C LEU A 440 -3.19 -4.58 -14.18
N LYS A 441 -4.22 -4.19 -13.42
CA LYS A 441 -5.49 -3.74 -13.99
C LYS A 441 -5.30 -2.54 -14.92
N ALA A 442 -4.52 -1.54 -14.52
CA ALA A 442 -4.20 -0.38 -15.35
C ALA A 442 -3.42 -0.77 -16.61
N ARG A 443 -2.33 -1.53 -16.44
CA ARG A 443 -1.44 -1.94 -17.54
C ARG A 443 -2.11 -2.82 -18.59
N HIS A 444 -2.95 -3.76 -18.16
CA HIS A 444 -3.62 -4.73 -19.03
C HIS A 444 -5.09 -4.38 -19.31
N LYS A 445 -5.54 -3.21 -18.86
CA LYS A 445 -6.92 -2.70 -19.05
C LYS A 445 -7.98 -3.70 -18.60
N PHE A 446 -7.74 -4.45 -17.53
CA PHE A 446 -8.69 -5.46 -17.08
C PHE A 446 -10.01 -4.83 -16.62
N LYS A 447 -11.13 -5.39 -17.05
CA LYS A 447 -12.47 -4.94 -16.63
C LYS A 447 -12.68 -5.04 -15.11
N ASN A 448 -12.15 -6.08 -14.48
CA ASN A 448 -12.22 -6.31 -13.03
C ASN A 448 -10.81 -6.63 -12.50
N ILE A 449 -10.50 -6.11 -11.30
CA ILE A 449 -9.24 -6.33 -10.59
C ILE A 449 -8.91 -7.81 -10.33
N LYS A 450 -9.94 -8.67 -10.16
CA LYS A 450 -9.78 -10.12 -9.91
C LYS A 450 -9.04 -10.88 -11.03
N ARG A 451 -8.96 -10.31 -12.24
CA ARG A 451 -8.22 -10.91 -13.37
C ARG A 451 -6.71 -10.92 -13.16
N GLY A 452 -6.18 -9.93 -12.42
CA GLY A 452 -4.76 -9.82 -12.08
C GLY A 452 -4.40 -10.30 -10.67
N SER A 453 -5.38 -10.78 -9.90
CA SER A 453 -5.17 -11.20 -8.50
C SER A 453 -4.74 -12.66 -8.39
N ARG A 454 -4.39 -13.08 -7.17
CA ARG A 454 -4.36 -14.50 -6.81
C ARG A 454 -5.76 -15.08 -7.01
N SER A 455 -5.90 -16.11 -7.83
CA SER A 455 -7.20 -16.65 -8.20
C SER A 455 -7.09 -18.08 -8.72
N GLU A 456 -8.10 -18.90 -8.45
CA GLU A 456 -8.32 -20.19 -9.12
C GLU A 456 -9.21 -20.02 -10.38
N PHE A 457 -9.96 -18.92 -10.45
CA PHE A 457 -10.86 -18.61 -11.57
C PHE A 457 -10.16 -17.92 -12.72
N TYR A 458 -9.05 -17.22 -12.47
CA TYR A 458 -8.27 -16.51 -13.48
C TYR A 458 -6.78 -16.86 -13.39
N TYR A 459 -6.15 -17.05 -14.54
CA TYR A 459 -4.70 -17.19 -14.67
C TYR A 459 -4.21 -16.18 -15.71
N ASN A 460 -3.36 -15.23 -15.31
CA ASN A 460 -2.89 -14.11 -16.15
C ASN A 460 -4.02 -13.37 -16.90
N GLY A 461 -5.16 -13.17 -16.23
CA GLY A 461 -6.33 -12.52 -16.80
C GLY A 461 -7.27 -13.41 -17.63
N ILE A 462 -6.91 -14.68 -17.87
CA ILE A 462 -7.73 -15.64 -18.61
C ILE A 462 -8.59 -16.45 -17.64
N TYR A 463 -9.88 -16.59 -17.94
CA TYR A 463 -10.79 -17.41 -17.15
C TYR A 463 -10.45 -18.90 -17.30
N THR A 464 -10.36 -19.64 -16.20
CA THR A 464 -9.83 -21.02 -16.19
C THR A 464 -10.89 -22.08 -16.43
N LYS A 465 -12.17 -21.77 -16.18
CA LYS A 465 -13.29 -22.70 -16.42
C LYS A 465 -13.74 -22.60 -17.89
N LEU A 466 -13.00 -23.26 -18.77
CA LEU A 466 -13.11 -23.19 -20.25
C LEU A 466 -13.94 -24.30 -20.88
#